data_AF-A0A7J5EB48-F1
#
_entry.id   AF-A0A7J5EB48-F1
#
_cell.length_a   1.000
_cell.length_b   1.000
_cell.length_c   1.000
_cell.angle_alpha   90.00
_cell.angle_beta   90.00
_cell.angle_gamma   90.00
#
_symmetry.space_group_name_H-M   'P 1'
#
loop_
_entity.id
_entity.type
_entity.pdbx_description
1 polymer ?
#
loop_
_entity_poly.entity_id
_entity_poly.type
_entity_poly.pdbx_seq_one_letter_code
_entity_poly.pdbx_strand_id
1 'polypeptide(L)'
;MSFTLRLILILVILLALEFYFIKKITGSLKFLSPDISKKKIKIPVTIGLIIFNLYPFFGIAFWIYARVTQNESITAPENWALDYFIIFPFWIIILTIVQSILFLLPLDLLKGLLYPLYKNYKLKIRKFETRYIIAVVVFFALYVPARVIYDFNSVSIRPVEYYKENLPEGGGGGKITVMADVQADRFTNGSRLENYISKVNET
;
A
#
# COMPACT_ATOMS: atom_id res chain seq x y z
N MET A 1 -2.64 -25.38 2.43
CA MET A 1 -3.73 -24.44 2.78
C MET A 1 -4.64 -24.22 1.57
N SER A 2 -5.91 -24.60 1.67
CA SER A 2 -6.92 -24.42 0.60
C SER A 2 -7.05 -22.95 0.20
N PHE A 3 -7.32 -22.66 -1.08
CA PHE A 3 -7.52 -21.30 -1.58
C PHE A 3 -8.58 -20.53 -0.78
N THR A 4 -9.70 -21.20 -0.45
CA THR A 4 -10.79 -20.61 0.35
C THR A 4 -10.31 -20.17 1.73
N LEU A 5 -9.47 -20.98 2.37
CA LEU A 5 -8.91 -20.63 3.68
C LEU A 5 -7.97 -19.42 3.57
N ARG A 6 -7.20 -19.29 2.47
CA ARG A 6 -6.35 -18.12 2.24
C ARG A 6 -7.18 -16.85 2.03
N LEU A 7 -8.25 -16.96 1.25
CA LEU A 7 -9.19 -15.86 1.02
C LEU A 7 -9.80 -15.38 2.35
N ILE A 8 -10.31 -16.30 3.16
CA ILE A 8 -10.87 -15.97 4.48
C ILE A 8 -9.83 -15.28 5.37
N LEU A 9 -8.61 -15.82 5.43
CA LEU A 9 -7.52 -15.22 6.22
C LEU A 9 -7.23 -13.78 5.78
N ILE A 10 -7.11 -13.55 4.46
CA ILE A 10 -6.86 -12.21 3.90
C ILE A 10 -7.99 -11.25 4.27
N LEU A 11 -9.25 -11.66 4.13
CA LEU A 11 -10.41 -10.84 4.48
C LEU A 11 -10.42 -10.49 5.98
N VAL A 12 -10.12 -11.46 6.85
CA VAL A 12 -10.04 -11.23 8.30
C VAL A 12 -8.93 -10.23 8.63
N ILE A 13 -7.77 -10.36 8.01
CA ILE A 13 -6.65 -9.41 8.20
C ILE A 13 -7.04 -8.01 7.71
N LEU A 14 -7.65 -7.90 6.53
CA LEU A 14 -8.10 -6.62 5.99
C LEU A 14 -9.09 -5.94 6.94
N LEU A 15 -10.10 -6.67 7.42
CA LEU A 15 -11.08 -6.17 8.39
C LEU A 15 -10.41 -5.76 9.71
N ALA A 16 -9.42 -6.51 10.19
CA ALA A 16 -8.70 -6.17 11.42
C ALA A 16 -7.88 -4.87 11.28
N LEU A 17 -7.16 -4.72 10.16
CA LEU A 17 -6.40 -3.50 9.85
C LEU A 17 -7.32 -2.29 9.71
N GLU A 18 -8.40 -2.46 8.94
CA GLU A 18 -9.43 -1.43 8.72
C GLU A 18 -10.06 -0.98 10.05
N PHE A 19 -10.53 -1.93 10.87
CA PHE A 19 -11.14 -1.65 12.16
C PHE A 19 -10.18 -0.92 13.11
N TYR A 20 -8.94 -1.41 13.22
CA TYR A 20 -7.92 -0.77 14.06
C TYR A 20 -7.66 0.68 13.63
N PHE A 21 -7.44 0.88 12.33
CA PHE A 21 -7.09 2.18 11.76
C PHE A 21 -8.23 3.20 11.93
N ILE A 22 -9.46 2.82 11.59
CA ILE A 22 -10.63 3.69 11.72
C ILE A 22 -10.88 4.04 13.18
N LYS A 23 -10.80 3.06 14.08
CA LYS A 23 -10.97 3.30 15.53
C LYS A 23 -9.93 4.30 16.04
N LYS A 24 -8.67 4.16 15.61
CA LYS A 24 -7.58 5.09 16.00
C LYS A 24 -7.80 6.50 15.50
N ILE A 25 -8.13 6.68 14.21
CA ILE A 25 -8.33 8.00 13.63
C ILE A 25 -9.57 8.68 14.19
N THR A 26 -10.71 7.99 14.21
CA THR A 26 -11.96 8.58 14.70
C THR A 26 -11.88 8.94 16.19
N GLY A 27 -11.21 8.10 17.00
CA GLY A 27 -10.93 8.40 18.40
C GLY A 27 -10.01 9.61 18.58
N SER A 28 -9.03 9.76 17.70
CA SER A 28 -8.07 10.88 17.69
C SER A 28 -8.73 12.20 17.27
N LEU A 29 -9.52 12.18 16.19
CA LEU A 29 -10.26 13.34 15.70
C LEU A 29 -11.25 13.87 16.74
N LYS A 30 -12.03 12.99 17.38
CA LYS A 30 -12.95 13.40 18.46
C LYS A 30 -12.24 13.97 19.67
N PHE A 31 -11.00 13.56 19.93
CA PHE A 31 -10.23 14.07 21.05
C PHE A 31 -9.64 15.47 20.76
N LEU A 32 -9.20 15.75 19.53
CA LEU A 32 -8.69 17.08 19.14
C LEU A 32 -9.81 18.09 18.87
N SER A 33 -10.92 17.62 18.33
CA SER A 33 -12.07 18.47 17.99
C SER A 33 -13.33 17.87 18.60
N PRO A 34 -13.58 18.07 19.92
CA PRO A 34 -14.76 17.54 20.60
C PRO A 34 -16.08 17.98 19.96
N ASP A 35 -16.10 19.19 19.40
CA ASP A 35 -17.28 19.81 18.78
C ASP A 35 -17.55 19.33 17.35
N ILE A 36 -16.70 18.46 16.81
CA ILE A 36 -16.92 17.92 15.46
C ILE A 36 -18.19 17.06 15.46
N SER A 37 -19.15 17.41 14.60
CA SER A 37 -20.40 16.68 14.54
C SER A 37 -20.16 15.22 14.13
N LYS A 38 -20.92 14.29 14.72
CA LYS A 38 -20.84 12.87 14.38
C LYS A 38 -21.00 12.64 12.86
N LYS A 39 -21.80 13.48 12.19
CA LYS A 39 -22.02 13.44 10.73
C LYS A 39 -20.75 13.77 9.95
N LYS A 40 -19.98 14.79 10.37
CA LYS A 40 -18.72 15.20 9.72
C LYS A 40 -17.63 14.13 9.80
N ILE A 41 -17.63 13.29 10.84
CA ILE A 41 -16.74 12.10 10.91
C ILE A 41 -17.33 10.92 10.14
N LYS A 42 -18.63 10.65 10.29
CA LYS A 42 -19.25 9.44 9.73
C LYS A 42 -19.19 9.42 8.20
N ILE A 43 -19.46 10.54 7.53
CA ILE A 43 -19.47 10.63 6.06
C ILE A 43 -18.13 10.20 5.45
N PRO A 44 -16.98 10.83 5.76
CA PRO A 44 -15.70 10.44 5.15
C PRO A 44 -15.28 9.02 5.50
N VAL A 45 -15.58 8.56 6.72
CA VAL A 45 -15.32 7.17 7.12
C VAL A 45 -16.15 6.20 6.27
N THR A 46 -17.45 6.45 6.08
CA THR A 46 -18.30 5.61 5.23
C THR A 46 -17.84 5.61 3.78
N ILE A 47 -17.46 6.76 3.22
CA ILE A 47 -16.94 6.84 1.85
C ILE A 47 -15.66 6.03 1.72
N GLY A 48 -14.69 6.21 2.64
CA GLY A 48 -13.44 5.46 2.64
C GLY A 48 -13.66 3.95 2.77
N LEU A 49 -14.60 3.54 3.62
CA LEU A 49 -14.99 2.14 3.79
C LEU A 49 -15.56 1.52 2.52
N ILE A 50 -16.44 2.24 1.83
CA ILE A 50 -17.00 1.79 0.55
C ILE A 50 -15.86 1.58 -0.44
N ILE A 51 -15.03 2.60 -0.66
CA ILE A 51 -13.92 2.53 -1.63
C ILE A 51 -12.96 1.39 -1.30
N PHE A 52 -12.56 1.25 -0.03
CA PHE A 52 -11.65 0.20 0.42
C PHE A 52 -12.22 -1.21 0.21
N ASN A 53 -13.52 -1.39 0.44
CA ASN A 53 -14.15 -2.71 0.32
C ASN A 53 -14.61 -3.05 -1.10
N LEU A 54 -14.64 -2.09 -2.04
CA LEU A 54 -14.99 -2.37 -3.43
C LEU A 54 -14.08 -3.43 -4.04
N TYR A 55 -12.75 -3.30 -3.91
CA TYR A 55 -11.83 -4.24 -4.55
C TYR A 55 -11.93 -5.68 -4.00
N PRO A 56 -11.90 -5.91 -2.67
CA PRO A 56 -12.16 -7.24 -2.11
C PRO A 56 -13.53 -7.79 -2.51
N PHE A 57 -14.56 -6.95 -2.55
CA PHE A 57 -15.90 -7.36 -2.99
C PHE A 57 -15.90 -7.84 -4.44
N PHE A 58 -15.28 -7.11 -5.37
CA PHE A 58 -15.10 -7.56 -6.75
C PHE A 58 -14.29 -8.85 -6.84
N GLY A 59 -13.24 -8.99 -6.04
CA GLY A 59 -12.45 -10.23 -5.97
C GLY A 59 -13.28 -11.44 -5.56
N ILE A 60 -14.16 -11.30 -4.57
CA ILE A 60 -15.10 -12.35 -4.16
C ILE A 60 -16.13 -12.62 -5.27
N ALA A 61 -16.69 -11.57 -5.88
CA ALA A 61 -17.67 -11.71 -6.95
C ALA A 61 -17.10 -12.47 -8.15
N PHE A 62 -15.88 -12.14 -8.59
CA PHE A 62 -15.19 -12.86 -9.67
C PHE A 62 -14.86 -14.30 -9.29
N TRP A 63 -14.45 -14.53 -8.03
CA TRP A 63 -14.20 -15.88 -7.56
C TRP A 63 -15.47 -16.75 -7.58
N ILE A 64 -16.61 -16.22 -7.11
CA ILE A 64 -17.91 -16.91 -7.17
C ILE A 64 -18.29 -17.17 -8.63
N TYR A 65 -18.17 -16.17 -9.50
CA TYR A 65 -18.48 -16.29 -10.92
C TYR A 65 -17.66 -17.39 -11.60
N ALA A 66 -16.34 -17.44 -11.35
CA ALA A 66 -15.46 -18.48 -11.91
C ALA A 66 -15.88 -19.88 -11.44
N ARG A 67 -16.32 -20.03 -10.17
CA ARG A 67 -16.80 -21.30 -9.64
C ARG A 67 -18.13 -21.74 -10.25
N VAL A 68 -19.05 -20.81 -10.48
CA VAL A 68 -20.34 -21.10 -11.12
C VAL A 68 -20.16 -21.45 -12.60
N THR A 69 -19.26 -20.75 -13.29
CA THR A 69 -19.01 -20.95 -14.74
C THR A 69 -18.00 -22.05 -15.05
N GLN A 70 -17.40 -22.69 -14.03
CA GLN A 70 -16.32 -23.67 -14.16
C GLN A 70 -15.11 -23.14 -14.95
N ASN A 71 -14.90 -21.83 -14.97
CA ASN A 71 -13.71 -21.22 -15.55
C ASN A 71 -12.52 -21.45 -14.63
N GLU A 72 -11.40 -21.90 -15.21
CA GLU A 72 -10.17 -22.14 -14.46
C GLU A 72 -9.40 -20.84 -14.13
N SER A 73 -9.62 -19.76 -14.90
CA SER A 73 -8.96 -18.47 -14.69
C SER A 73 -9.83 -17.49 -13.88
N ILE A 74 -9.27 -17.04 -12.75
CA ILE A 74 -9.80 -15.91 -11.97
C ILE A 74 -9.01 -14.67 -12.38
N THR A 75 -9.20 -14.20 -13.61
CA THR A 75 -8.56 -12.97 -14.08
C THR A 75 -9.58 -11.84 -14.08
N ALA A 76 -9.28 -10.77 -13.35
CA ALA A 76 -10.08 -9.55 -13.42
C ALA A 76 -10.03 -9.00 -14.86
N PRO A 77 -11.17 -8.56 -15.42
CA PRO A 77 -11.22 -8.01 -16.77
C PRO A 77 -10.24 -6.84 -16.90
N GLU A 78 -9.60 -6.76 -18.06
CA GLU A 78 -8.69 -5.67 -18.39
C GLU A 78 -9.52 -4.44 -18.77
N ASN A 79 -9.66 -3.52 -17.82
CA ASN A 79 -10.43 -2.30 -18.01
C ASN A 79 -9.80 -1.16 -17.22
N TRP A 80 -9.38 -0.11 -17.92
CA TRP A 80 -8.79 1.09 -17.33
C TRP A 80 -9.67 1.71 -16.23
N ALA A 81 -10.99 1.62 -16.35
CA ALA A 81 -11.92 2.17 -15.36
C ALA A 81 -11.88 1.35 -14.06
N LEU A 82 -11.77 0.03 -14.16
CA LEU A 82 -11.62 -0.84 -12.99
C LEU A 82 -10.27 -0.57 -12.32
N ASP A 83 -9.22 -0.40 -13.11
CA ASP A 83 -7.88 -0.11 -12.59
C ASP A 83 -7.86 1.26 -11.86
N TYR A 84 -8.42 2.30 -12.48
CA TYR A 84 -8.40 3.68 -11.96
C TYR A 84 -9.35 3.92 -10.79
N PHE A 85 -10.57 3.37 -10.79
CA PHE A 85 -11.56 3.66 -9.75
C PHE A 85 -11.61 2.62 -8.61
N ILE A 86 -11.06 1.43 -8.82
CA ILE A 86 -11.17 0.34 -7.84
C ILE A 86 -9.78 -0.12 -7.40
N ILE A 87 -8.90 -0.53 -8.32
CA ILE A 87 -7.61 -1.14 -7.98
C ILE A 87 -6.65 -0.10 -7.37
N PHE A 88 -6.34 0.99 -8.08
CA PHE A 88 -5.39 1.98 -7.57
C PHE A 88 -5.85 2.65 -6.26
N PRO A 89 -7.12 3.09 -6.11
CA PRO A 89 -7.59 3.65 -4.86
C PRO A 89 -7.50 2.66 -3.70
N PHE A 90 -7.85 1.39 -3.93
CA PHE A 90 -7.66 0.35 -2.93
C PHE A 90 -6.20 0.23 -2.48
N TRP A 91 -5.26 0.12 -3.44
CA TRP A 91 -3.84 -0.03 -3.13
C TRP A 91 -3.25 1.19 -2.41
N ILE A 92 -3.66 2.40 -2.80
CA ILE A 92 -3.23 3.62 -2.11
C ILE A 92 -3.75 3.63 -0.66
N ILE A 93 -5.02 3.27 -0.44
CA ILE A 93 -5.61 3.24 0.90
C ILE A 93 -4.96 2.15 1.75
N ILE A 94 -4.82 0.92 1.26
CA ILE A 94 -4.21 -0.18 2.03
C ILE A 94 -2.75 0.13 2.38
N LEU A 95 -1.96 0.69 1.46
CA LEU A 95 -0.59 1.11 1.74
C LEU A 95 -0.54 2.21 2.81
N THR A 96 -1.45 3.17 2.74
CA THR A 96 -1.58 4.23 3.76
C THR A 96 -1.91 3.63 5.13
N ILE A 97 -2.86 2.68 5.20
CA ILE A 97 -3.26 1.99 6.43
C ILE A 97 -2.07 1.21 6.99
N VAL A 98 -1.46 0.34 6.18
CA VAL A 98 -0.37 -0.54 6.61
C VAL A 98 0.82 0.28 7.08
N GLN A 99 1.27 1.27 6.29
CA GLN A 99 2.38 2.13 6.69
C GLN A 99 2.07 2.88 7.97
N SER A 100 0.86 3.43 8.13
CA SER A 100 0.48 4.07 9.39
C SER A 100 0.52 3.10 10.57
N ILE A 101 -0.04 1.90 10.42
CA ILE A 101 -0.09 0.89 11.49
C ILE A 101 1.31 0.49 11.95
N LEU A 102 2.29 0.40 11.04
CA LEU A 102 3.68 0.12 11.40
C LEU A 102 4.28 1.14 12.38
N PHE A 103 3.79 2.39 12.39
CA PHE A 103 4.21 3.42 13.35
C PHE A 103 3.28 3.52 14.57
N LEU A 104 1.99 3.20 14.42
CA LEU A 104 1.02 3.29 15.50
C LEU A 104 1.09 2.09 16.47
N LEU A 105 1.34 0.90 15.95
CA LEU A 105 1.36 -0.32 16.75
C LEU A 105 2.54 -0.35 17.74
N PRO A 106 3.79 0.03 17.38
CA PRO A 106 4.86 0.18 18.35
C PRO A 106 4.57 1.22 19.42
N LEU A 107 3.91 2.33 19.07
CA LEU A 107 3.49 3.34 20.04
C LEU A 107 2.50 2.76 21.07
N ASP A 108 1.54 1.97 20.61
CA ASP A 108 0.58 1.29 21.50
C ASP A 108 1.26 0.26 22.41
N LEU A 109 2.21 -0.50 21.89
CA LEU A 109 3.01 -1.45 22.68
C LEU A 109 3.85 -0.74 23.73
N LEU A 110 4.57 0.33 23.35
CA LEU A 110 5.38 1.14 24.25
C LEU A 110 4.53 1.76 25.36
N LYS A 111 3.35 2.25 25.00
CA LYS A 111 2.37 2.79 25.93
C LYS A 111 1.87 1.70 26.89
N GLY A 112 1.52 0.51 26.40
CA GLY A 112 1.14 -0.61 27.25
C GLY A 112 2.24 -0.96 28.28
N LEU A 113 3.49 -1.01 27.82
CA LEU A 113 4.65 -1.34 28.66
C LEU A 113 4.95 -0.27 29.72
N LEU A 114 4.91 1.01 29.35
CA LEU A 114 5.23 2.12 30.26
C LEU A 114 4.04 2.58 31.11
N TYR A 115 2.89 1.90 31.03
CA TYR A 115 1.66 2.29 31.73
C TYR A 115 1.84 2.63 33.22
N PRO A 116 2.58 1.82 34.02
CA PRO A 116 2.78 2.12 35.44
C PRO A 116 3.51 3.45 35.69
N LEU A 117 4.43 3.81 34.80
CA LEU A 117 5.29 4.99 34.94
C LEU A 117 4.55 6.29 34.64
N TYR A 118 3.63 6.25 33.67
CA TYR A 118 2.96 7.46 33.23
C TYR A 118 1.50 7.60 33.65
N LYS A 119 0.96 6.68 34.47
CA LYS A 119 -0.44 6.68 34.92
C LYS A 119 -0.94 8.06 35.39
N ASN A 120 -0.10 8.84 36.06
CA ASN A 120 -0.40 10.17 36.58
C ASN A 120 -0.45 11.26 35.49
N TYR A 121 0.15 11.03 34.32
CA TYR A 121 0.25 11.96 33.19
C TYR A 121 -0.62 11.54 31.99
N LYS A 122 -1.60 10.66 32.21
CA LYS A 122 -2.45 10.04 31.17
C LYS A 122 -3.03 11.05 30.17
N LEU A 123 -3.48 12.22 30.63
CA LEU A 123 -4.05 13.24 29.77
C LEU A 123 -3.02 13.93 28.86
N LYS A 124 -1.82 14.21 29.39
CA LYS A 124 -0.72 14.82 28.63
C LYS A 124 -0.22 13.86 27.54
N ILE A 125 -0.07 12.58 27.89
CA ILE A 125 0.34 11.54 26.92
C ILE A 125 -0.73 11.30 25.88
N ARG A 126 -2.00 11.27 26.26
CA ARG A 126 -3.10 11.15 25.28
C ARG A 126 -3.11 12.31 24.28
N LYS A 127 -2.84 13.54 24.73
CA LYS A 127 -2.69 14.70 23.83
C LYS A 127 -1.54 14.52 22.83
N PHE A 128 -0.39 14.04 23.30
CA PHE A 128 0.75 13.76 22.44
C PHE A 128 0.45 12.64 21.44
N GLU A 129 -0.06 11.51 21.93
CA GLU A 129 -0.47 10.34 21.13
C GLU A 129 -1.43 10.75 20.02
N THR A 130 -2.47 11.52 20.36
CA THR A 130 -3.45 11.95 19.36
C THR A 130 -2.84 12.83 18.28
N ARG A 131 -1.95 13.77 18.64
CA ARG A 131 -1.25 14.61 17.64
C ARG A 131 -0.34 13.76 16.75
N TYR A 132 0.40 12.83 17.34
CA TYR A 132 1.25 11.89 16.62
C TYR A 132 0.44 11.03 15.64
N ILE A 133 -0.68 10.45 16.08
CA ILE A 133 -1.55 9.65 15.21
C ILE A 133 -1.99 10.44 13.99
N ILE A 134 -2.49 11.67 14.19
CA ILE A 134 -2.93 12.51 13.07
C ILE A 134 -1.76 12.89 12.16
N ALA A 135 -0.60 13.24 12.72
CA ALA A 135 0.58 13.57 11.93
C ALA A 135 1.03 12.39 11.05
N VAL A 136 1.10 11.18 11.61
CA VAL A 136 1.46 9.95 10.86
C VAL A 136 0.46 9.68 9.74
N VAL A 137 -0.84 9.77 10.03
CA VAL A 137 -1.89 9.49 9.05
C VAL A 137 -1.88 10.53 7.93
N VAL A 138 -1.76 11.81 8.26
CA VAL A 138 -1.69 12.89 7.26
C VAL A 138 -0.42 12.75 6.42
N PHE A 139 0.72 12.45 7.04
CA PHE A 139 1.97 12.20 6.32
C PHE A 139 1.79 11.07 5.29
N PHE A 140 1.29 9.90 5.70
CA PHE A 140 1.13 8.78 4.77
C PHE A 140 0.02 8.98 3.74
N ALA A 141 -1.05 9.70 4.08
CA ALA A 141 -2.11 10.04 3.14
C ALA A 141 -1.60 10.94 1.99
N LEU A 142 -0.51 11.69 2.20
CA LEU A 142 0.14 12.50 1.16
C LEU A 142 1.32 11.76 0.52
N TYR A 143 2.15 11.12 1.33
CA TYR A 143 3.35 10.41 0.90
C TYR A 143 3.03 9.24 -0.02
N VAL A 144 2.04 8.40 0.32
CA VAL A 144 1.75 7.20 -0.47
C VAL A 144 1.30 7.54 -1.90
N PRO A 145 0.32 8.43 -2.14
CA PRO A 145 -0.03 8.83 -3.50
C PRO A 145 1.14 9.46 -4.26
N ALA A 146 1.89 10.36 -3.62
CA ALA A 146 3.06 10.99 -4.24
C ALA A 146 4.13 9.96 -4.62
N ARG A 147 4.35 8.96 -3.76
CA ARG A 147 5.31 7.88 -4.00
C ARG A 147 4.85 6.96 -5.13
N VAL A 148 3.56 6.62 -5.19
CA VAL A 148 2.99 5.83 -6.30
C VAL A 148 3.21 6.54 -7.64
N ILE A 149 2.98 7.86 -7.71
CA ILE A 149 3.23 8.65 -8.92
C ILE A 149 4.72 8.68 -9.26
N TYR A 150 5.59 8.89 -8.27
CA TYR A 150 7.04 8.88 -8.47
C TYR A 150 7.55 7.52 -8.98
N ASP A 151 7.09 6.42 -8.38
CA ASP A 151 7.48 5.05 -8.75
C ASP A 151 6.97 4.64 -10.13
N PHE A 152 5.83 5.19 -10.55
CA PHE A 152 5.32 4.98 -11.90
C PHE A 152 6.23 5.62 -12.96
N ASN A 153 6.81 6.79 -12.67
CA ASN A 153 7.60 7.57 -13.63
C ASN A 153 9.12 7.35 -13.52
N SER A 154 9.59 6.70 -12.44
CA SER A 154 11.01 6.45 -12.21
C SER A 154 11.45 5.08 -12.73
N VAL A 155 12.69 5.05 -13.22
CA VAL A 155 13.41 3.85 -13.62
C VAL A 155 14.74 3.92 -12.89
N SER A 156 15.05 2.87 -12.12
CA SER A 156 16.27 2.76 -11.33
C SER A 156 17.27 1.89 -12.09
N ILE A 157 18.47 2.42 -12.34
CA ILE A 157 19.58 1.68 -12.94
C ILE A 157 20.59 1.43 -11.84
N ARG A 158 20.94 0.16 -11.62
CA ARG A 158 21.99 -0.23 -10.68
C ARG A 158 23.19 -0.77 -11.46
N PRO A 159 24.27 0.01 -11.63
CA PRO A 159 25.51 -0.53 -12.20
C PRO A 159 26.09 -1.55 -11.23
N VAL A 160 26.52 -2.70 -11.77
CA VAL A 160 27.25 -3.72 -11.02
C VAL A 160 28.54 -3.99 -11.77
N GLU A 161 29.67 -3.63 -11.17
CA GLU A 161 30.98 -3.94 -11.72
C GLU A 161 31.33 -5.38 -11.40
N TYR A 162 31.54 -6.19 -12.44
CA TYR A 162 31.95 -7.58 -12.30
C TYR A 162 33.43 -7.70 -12.65
N TYR A 163 34.23 -8.08 -11.65
CA TYR A 163 35.66 -8.37 -11.81
C TYR A 163 35.86 -9.88 -11.91
N LYS A 164 36.55 -10.33 -12.96
CA LYS A 164 36.91 -11.74 -13.15
C LYS A 164 38.40 -11.84 -13.44
N GLU A 165 39.10 -12.63 -12.63
CA GLU A 165 40.51 -12.94 -12.84
C GLU A 165 40.71 -13.77 -14.11
N ASN A 166 41.78 -13.50 -14.85
CA ASN A 166 42.15 -14.16 -16.12
C ASN A 166 41.15 -13.94 -17.27
N LEU A 167 40.63 -12.72 -17.45
CA LEU A 167 39.93 -12.37 -18.68
C LEU A 167 40.92 -12.40 -19.87
N PRO A 168 40.61 -13.08 -20.99
CA PRO A 168 41.48 -13.07 -22.17
C PRO A 168 41.69 -11.63 -22.68
N GLU A 169 42.93 -11.26 -23.00
CA GLU A 169 43.33 -9.88 -23.37
C GLU A 169 42.64 -9.31 -24.64
N GLY A 170 41.78 -10.07 -25.32
CA GLY A 170 41.05 -9.66 -26.52
C GLY A 170 39.68 -8.99 -26.29
N GLY A 171 39.20 -8.91 -25.03
CA GLY A 171 37.87 -8.38 -24.69
C GLY A 171 37.90 -6.92 -24.27
N GLY A 172 38.26 -5.99 -25.16
CA GLY A 172 38.27 -4.56 -24.84
C GLY A 172 36.89 -4.02 -24.46
N GLY A 173 36.76 -3.43 -23.26
CA GLY A 173 35.76 -2.42 -22.88
C GLY A 173 34.26 -2.74 -23.09
N GLY A 174 33.90 -3.98 -23.41
CA GLY A 174 32.53 -4.35 -23.76
C GLY A 174 31.58 -4.20 -22.57
N LYS A 175 30.55 -3.36 -22.72
CA LYS A 175 29.42 -3.30 -21.77
C LYS A 175 28.39 -4.33 -22.18
N ILE A 176 28.07 -5.25 -21.27
CA ILE A 176 26.94 -6.16 -21.42
C ILE A 176 25.84 -5.65 -20.50
N THR A 177 24.70 -5.27 -21.08
CA THR A 177 23.52 -4.91 -20.30
C THR A 177 22.49 -6.04 -20.37
N VAL A 178 22.18 -6.62 -19.21
CA VAL A 178 21.12 -7.63 -19.09
C VAL A 178 19.81 -6.94 -18.75
N MET A 179 18.89 -6.91 -19.71
CA MET A 179 17.49 -6.57 -19.47
C MET A 179 16.73 -7.87 -19.21
N ALA A 180 16.21 -8.06 -18.00
CA ALA A 180 15.48 -9.27 -17.61
C ALA A 180 14.25 -8.92 -16.77
N ASP A 181 13.30 -9.87 -16.70
CA ASP A 181 12.05 -9.79 -15.90
C ASP A 181 11.17 -8.56 -16.20
N VAL A 182 11.21 -8.07 -17.44
CA VAL A 182 10.31 -7.01 -17.90
C VAL A 182 8.98 -7.64 -18.30
N GLN A 183 7.98 -7.53 -17.42
CA GLN A 183 6.63 -7.99 -17.69
C GLN A 183 5.86 -6.90 -18.44
N ALA A 184 5.72 -7.06 -19.76
CA ALA A 184 4.85 -6.21 -20.56
C ALA A 184 3.38 -6.58 -20.32
N ASP A 185 2.80 -6.03 -19.25
CA ASP A 185 1.41 -6.22 -18.86
C ASP A 185 0.61 -4.91 -18.92
N ARG A 186 -0.67 -4.96 -18.54
CA ARG A 186 -1.56 -3.79 -18.51
C ARG A 186 -1.05 -2.63 -17.62
N PHE A 187 -0.11 -2.88 -16.71
CA PHE A 187 0.45 -1.87 -15.80
C PHE A 187 1.83 -1.36 -16.28
N THR A 188 2.39 -1.97 -17.32
CA THR A 188 3.67 -1.62 -17.95
C THR A 188 3.42 -1.17 -19.40
N ASN A 189 3.00 0.07 -19.55
CA ASN A 189 2.66 0.64 -20.86
C ASN A 189 3.90 0.84 -21.75
N GLY A 190 3.66 1.00 -23.06
CA GLY A 190 4.73 1.19 -24.05
C GLY A 190 5.64 2.38 -23.75
N SER A 191 5.10 3.49 -23.24
CA SER A 191 5.91 4.66 -22.89
C SER A 191 6.85 4.41 -21.70
N ARG A 192 6.44 3.61 -20.71
CA ARG A 192 7.31 3.19 -19.61
C ARG A 192 8.40 2.24 -20.10
N LEU A 193 8.07 1.33 -21.00
CA LEU A 193 9.05 0.42 -21.61
C LEU A 193 10.08 1.19 -22.45
N GLU A 194 9.63 2.18 -23.23
CA GLU A 194 10.49 3.05 -24.02
C GLU A 194 11.41 3.91 -23.13
N ASN A 195 10.88 4.49 -22.04
CA ASN A 195 11.69 5.20 -21.04
C ASN A 195 12.73 4.27 -20.39
N TYR A 196 12.38 3.02 -20.10
CA TYR A 196 13.32 2.01 -19.59
C TYR A 196 14.44 1.73 -20.61
N ILE A 197 14.09 1.47 -21.87
CA ILE A 197 15.06 1.21 -22.95
C ILE A 197 15.97 2.43 -23.16
N SER A 198 15.42 3.65 -23.20
CA SER A 198 16.19 4.89 -23.38
C SER A 198 17.24 5.04 -22.28
N LYS A 199 16.82 4.94 -21.01
CA LYS A 199 17.75 5.11 -19.89
C LYS A 199 18.84 4.05 -19.83
N VAL A 200 18.53 2.81 -20.22
CA VAL A 200 19.54 1.76 -20.31
C VAL A 200 20.55 2.05 -21.42
N ASN A 201 20.11 2.54 -22.57
CA ASN A 201 20.99 2.91 -23.69
C ASN A 201 21.87 4.14 -23.39
N GLU A 202 21.48 4.98 -22.42
CA GLU A 202 22.26 6.12 -21.95
C GLU A 202 23.44 5.74 -21.01
N THR A 203 23.54 4.46 -20.60
CA THR A 203 24.55 3.98 -19.62
C THR A 203 25.81 3.43 -20.28
#